data_AF-A0A9Q3J112-F1
#
_entry.id   AF-A0A9Q3J112-F1
#
_cell.length_a   1.000
_cell.length_b   1.000
_cell.length_c   1.000
_cell.angle_alpha   90.00
_cell.angle_beta   90.00
_cell.angle_gamma   90.00
#
_symmetry.space_group_name_H-M   'P 1'
#
loop_
_entity.id
_entity.type
_entity.pdbx_description
1 polymer ?
#
loop_
_entity_poly.entity_id
_entity_poly.type
_entity_poly.pdbx_seq_one_letter_code
_entity_poly.pdbx_strand_id
1 'polypeptide(L)'
;MEYKDHEGYTHDWVTLLPAVQLAYNTSQNSTTGKTPLLVEKGWNPLLPVDHFKKNLMTIHPTAKDFHEMWKRACDTAAKYIAEAKEYGKKRKKNPTLPEIVEVEDSPGPAKKIMKARKIRLNGKDWRQYLVRFKNQTSDKDKWLAEDTIPDGNLHLRRF
;
A
#
# COMPACT_ATOMS: atom_id res chain seq x y z
N MET A 1 4.16 10.12 9.40
CA MET A 1 3.61 8.94 10.12
C MET A 1 4.49 7.77 9.80
N GLU A 2 5.36 7.37 10.73
CA GLU A 2 6.12 6.13 10.62
C GLU A 2 5.23 4.98 11.12
N TYR A 3 5.03 3.97 10.28
CA TYR A 3 4.31 2.77 10.67
C TYR A 3 5.19 1.97 11.64
N LYS A 4 4.82 1.95 12.92
CA LYS A 4 5.48 1.15 13.96
C LYS A 4 4.68 -0.13 14.16
N ASP A 5 5.33 -1.27 13.96
CA ASP A 5 4.76 -2.56 14.34
C ASP A 5 4.56 -2.64 15.86
N HIS A 6 3.78 -3.61 16.31
CA HIS A 6 3.44 -3.85 17.72
C HIS A 6 4.67 -4.14 18.61
N GLU A 7 5.82 -4.40 18.01
CA GLU A 7 7.11 -4.64 18.67
C GLU A 7 8.02 -3.40 18.72
N GLY A 8 7.54 -2.23 18.27
CA GLY A 8 8.29 -0.97 18.30
C GLY A 8 9.36 -0.81 17.22
N TYR A 9 9.55 -1.82 16.36
CA TYR A 9 10.44 -1.74 15.20
C TYR A 9 9.72 -1.11 14.00
N THR A 10 10.20 0.06 13.58
CA THR A 10 9.96 0.59 12.24
C THR A 10 10.97 -0.07 11.29
N HIS A 11 10.56 -1.13 10.59
CA HIS A 11 11.37 -1.60 9.47
C HIS A 11 11.25 -0.56 8.35
N ASP A 12 12.25 0.32 8.24
CA ASP A 12 12.35 1.24 7.11
C ASP A 12 12.37 0.38 5.83
N TRP A 13 11.40 0.58 4.96
CA TRP A 13 11.24 -0.21 3.74
C TRP A 13 12.50 -0.17 2.88
N VAL A 14 13.28 0.91 2.96
CA VAL A 14 14.58 1.05 2.30
C VAL A 14 15.57 -0.02 2.77
N THR A 15 15.59 -0.33 4.07
CA THR A 15 16.45 -1.38 4.64
C THR A 15 16.05 -2.78 4.17
N LEU A 16 14.78 -2.97 3.83
CA LEU A 16 14.25 -4.25 3.34
C LEU A 16 14.42 -4.44 1.83
N LEU A 17 14.71 -3.38 1.06
CA LEU A 17 14.82 -3.45 -0.40
C LEU A 17 15.78 -4.54 -0.89
N PRO A 18 17.01 -4.70 -0.35
CA PRO A 18 17.91 -5.75 -0.82
C PRO A 18 17.34 -7.15 -0.59
N ALA A 19 16.68 -7.37 0.55
CA ALA A 19 16.06 -8.66 0.87
C ALA A 19 14.89 -8.96 -0.07
N VAL A 20 14.05 -7.96 -0.36
CA VAL A 20 12.93 -8.09 -1.31
C VAL A 20 13.42 -8.35 -2.72
N GLN A 21 14.48 -7.65 -3.16
CA GLN A 21 15.08 -7.88 -4.48
C GLN A 21 15.58 -9.32 -4.63
N LEU A 22 16.28 -9.84 -3.62
CA LEU A 22 16.75 -11.23 -3.62
C LEU A 22 15.57 -12.21 -3.65
N ALA A 23 14.55 -11.99 -2.83
CA ALA A 23 13.36 -12.83 -2.79
C ALA A 23 12.61 -12.85 -4.13
N TYR A 24 12.45 -11.69 -4.77
CA TYR A 24 11.80 -11.60 -6.08
C TYR A 24 12.61 -12.36 -7.15
N ASN A 25 13.92 -12.12 -7.21
CA ASN A 25 14.80 -12.71 -8.23
C ASN A 25 14.98 -14.22 -8.09
N THR A 26 14.75 -14.77 -6.88
CA THR A 26 14.81 -16.21 -6.60
C THR A 26 13.43 -16.88 -6.59
N SER A 27 12.34 -16.11 -6.72
CA SER A 27 10.98 -16.65 -6.80
C SER A 27 10.67 -17.17 -8.21
N GLN A 28 9.88 -18.24 -8.30
CA GLN A 28 9.43 -18.78 -9.59
C GLN A 28 8.31 -17.92 -10.16
N ASN A 29 8.45 -17.52 -11.43
CA ASN A 29 7.40 -16.79 -12.13
C ASN A 29 6.35 -17.78 -12.70
N SER A 30 5.06 -17.48 -12.54
CA SER A 30 3.96 -18.36 -12.96
C SER A 30 3.93 -18.62 -14.47
N THR A 31 4.35 -17.66 -15.29
CA THR A 31 4.27 -17.79 -16.76
C THR A 31 5.43 -18.62 -17.33
N THR A 32 6.63 -18.45 -16.79
CA THR A 32 7.85 -19.07 -17.34
C THR A 32 8.29 -20.31 -16.57
N GLY A 33 7.80 -20.50 -15.33
CA GLY A 33 8.24 -21.58 -14.43
C GLY A 33 9.70 -21.47 -13.97
N LYS A 34 10.41 -20.41 -14.38
CA LYS A 34 11.82 -20.16 -14.06
C LYS A 34 11.94 -18.92 -13.16
N THR A 35 13.01 -18.87 -12.37
CA THR A 35 13.34 -17.68 -11.58
C THR A 35 13.95 -16.61 -12.49
N PRO A 36 13.72 -15.31 -12.23
CA PRO A 36 14.35 -14.24 -12.99
C PRO A 36 15.86 -14.35 -13.07
N LEU A 37 16.52 -14.67 -11.94
CA LEU A 37 17.98 -14.77 -11.90
C LEU A 37 18.52 -15.93 -12.74
N LEU A 38 17.79 -17.04 -12.82
CA LEU A 38 18.15 -18.16 -13.68
C LEU A 38 18.06 -17.78 -15.16
N VAL A 39 17.08 -16.96 -15.55
CA VAL A 39 16.94 -16.49 -16.93
C VAL A 39 18.02 -15.47 -17.30
N GLU A 40 18.36 -14.58 -16.38
CA GLU A 40 19.35 -13.52 -16.63
C GLU A 40 20.81 -13.98 -16.52
N LYS A 41 21.11 -14.81 -15.51
CA LYS A 41 22.48 -15.18 -15.13
C LYS A 41 22.77 -16.66 -15.34
N GLY A 42 21.76 -17.49 -15.56
CA GLY A 42 21.93 -18.93 -15.72
C GLY A 42 22.14 -19.70 -14.40
N TRP A 43 22.08 -19.04 -13.24
CA TRP A 43 22.24 -19.68 -11.94
C TRP A 43 21.42 -19.00 -10.84
N ASN A 44 21.06 -19.76 -9.80
CA ASN A 44 20.45 -19.25 -8.57
C ASN A 44 21.41 -19.44 -7.38
N PRO A 45 21.53 -18.47 -6.48
CA PRO A 45 22.28 -18.64 -5.24
C PRO A 45 21.56 -19.61 -4.30
N LEU A 46 22.35 -20.28 -3.46
CA LEU A 46 21.82 -21.03 -2.34
C LEU A 46 21.31 -20.06 -1.28
N LEU A 47 20.05 -20.21 -0.91
CA LEU A 47 19.44 -19.44 0.17
C LEU A 47 19.67 -20.17 1.50
N PRO A 48 19.61 -19.47 2.65
CA PRO A 48 19.69 -20.11 3.96
C PRO A 48 18.69 -21.27 4.12
N VAL A 49 17.50 -21.14 3.52
CA VAL A 49 16.46 -22.17 3.50
C VAL A 49 16.91 -23.47 2.81
N ASP A 50 17.78 -23.39 1.81
CA ASP A 50 18.25 -24.54 1.04
C ASP A 50 19.26 -25.39 1.83
N HIS A 51 19.92 -24.77 2.82
CA HIS A 51 20.87 -25.45 3.70
C HIS A 51 20.20 -26.27 4.81
N PHE A 52 18.90 -26.05 5.07
CA PHE A 52 18.16 -26.83 6.08
C PHE A 52 17.79 -28.22 5.52
N LYS A 53 18.61 -29.22 5.83
CA LYS A 53 18.26 -30.62 5.57
C LYS A 53 17.12 -31.05 6.49
N LYS A 54 16.10 -31.74 5.96
CA LYS A 54 14.93 -32.22 6.74
C LYS A 54 15.30 -33.09 7.95
N ASN A 55 16.46 -33.74 7.92
CA ASN A 55 17.00 -34.57 9.00
C ASN A 55 18.12 -33.82 9.73
N LEU A 56 17.80 -32.72 10.42
CA LEU A 56 18.75 -32.03 11.28
C LEU A 56 18.93 -32.84 12.58
N MET A 57 20.15 -33.31 12.83
CA MET A 57 20.58 -33.64 14.18
C MET A 57 20.73 -32.31 14.94
N THR A 58 20.09 -32.16 16.09
CA THR A 58 20.16 -30.93 16.88
C THR A 58 21.54 -30.84 17.55
N ILE A 59 22.51 -30.23 16.88
CA ILE A 59 23.89 -30.14 17.37
C ILE A 59 24.02 -29.16 18.55
N HIS A 60 23.23 -28.07 18.58
CA HIS A 60 23.33 -27.01 19.58
C HIS A 60 21.96 -26.40 19.94
N PRO A 61 21.70 -26.04 21.22
CA PRO A 61 20.43 -25.42 21.64
C PRO A 61 20.10 -24.14 20.88
N THR A 62 21.06 -23.23 20.66
CA THR A 62 20.84 -22.00 19.89
C THR A 62 20.36 -22.26 18.46
N ALA A 63 20.86 -23.33 17.81
CA ALA A 63 20.41 -23.69 16.47
C ALA A 63 18.95 -24.16 16.48
N LYS A 64 18.52 -24.84 17.56
CA LYS A 64 17.13 -25.22 17.79
C LYS A 64 16.25 -23.99 17.99
N ASP A 65 16.66 -23.06 18.86
CA ASP A 65 15.91 -21.84 19.14
C ASP A 65 15.74 -20.98 17.89
N PHE A 66 16.81 -20.84 17.10
CA PHE A 66 16.76 -20.12 15.82
C PHE A 66 15.81 -20.78 14.83
N HIS A 67 15.81 -22.11 14.73
CA HIS A 67 14.88 -22.85 13.88
C HIS A 67 13.43 -22.66 14.30
N GLU A 68 13.15 -22.68 15.61
CA GLU A 68 11.82 -22.40 16.14
C GLU A 68 11.38 -20.97 15.84
N MET A 69 12.27 -19.99 16.04
CA MET A 69 12.03 -18.60 15.68
C MET A 69 11.72 -18.44 14.18
N TRP A 70 12.53 -19.05 13.32
CA TRP A 70 12.34 -19.03 11.87
C TRP A 70 11.00 -19.62 11.44
N LYS A 71 10.61 -20.76 12.02
CA LYS A 71 9.29 -21.39 11.78
C LYS A 71 8.15 -20.47 12.17
N ARG A 72 8.21 -19.89 13.37
CA ARG A 72 7.18 -18.94 13.83
C ARG A 72 7.07 -17.74 12.89
N ALA A 73 8.20 -17.20 12.44
CA ALA A 73 8.22 -16.10 11.47
C ALA A 73 7.62 -16.48 10.11
N CYS A 74 7.87 -17.71 9.63
CA CYS A 74 7.25 -18.21 8.41
C CYS A 74 5.73 -18.35 8.57
N ASP A 75 5.27 -18.87 9.71
CA ASP A 75 3.84 -19.03 10.01
C ASP A 75 3.13 -17.69 10.12
N THR A 76 3.74 -16.69 10.77
CA THR A 76 3.18 -15.33 10.86
C THR A 76 3.15 -14.66 9.50
N ALA A 77 4.23 -14.74 8.70
CA ALA A 77 4.25 -14.22 7.34
C ALA A 77 3.16 -14.83 6.46
N ALA A 78 2.94 -16.15 6.56
CA ALA A 78 1.86 -16.83 5.83
C ALA A 78 0.48 -16.31 6.22
N LYS A 79 0.24 -16.08 7.52
CA LYS A 79 -0.99 -15.47 8.04
C LYS A 79 -1.19 -14.07 7.48
N TYR A 80 -0.18 -13.20 7.53
CA TYR A 80 -0.28 -11.85 6.99
C TYR A 80 -0.53 -11.82 5.49
N ILE A 81 0.06 -12.73 4.72
CA ILE A 81 -0.23 -12.87 3.28
C ILE A 81 -1.70 -13.24 3.06
N ALA A 82 -2.25 -14.16 3.87
CA ALA A 82 -3.66 -14.54 3.78
C ALA A 82 -4.58 -13.37 4.13
N GLU A 83 -4.31 -12.69 5.25
CA GLU A 83 -5.06 -11.50 5.69
C GLU A 83 -5.00 -10.37 4.64
N ALA A 84 -3.83 -10.10 4.07
CA ALA A 84 -3.67 -9.09 3.01
C ALA A 84 -4.47 -9.45 1.75
N LYS A 85 -4.50 -10.74 1.36
CA LYS A 85 -5.33 -11.22 0.24
C LYS A 85 -6.82 -11.04 0.54
N GLU A 86 -7.26 -11.38 1.75
CA GLU A 86 -8.65 -11.18 2.17
C GLU A 86 -9.04 -9.71 2.22
N TYR A 87 -8.18 -8.86 2.79
CA TYR A 87 -8.33 -7.42 2.81
C TYR A 87 -8.45 -6.87 1.39
N GLY A 88 -7.58 -7.31 0.47
CA GLY A 88 -7.67 -6.94 -0.95
C GLY A 88 -9.00 -7.35 -1.60
N LYS A 89 -9.55 -8.51 -1.26
CA LYS A 89 -10.89 -8.94 -1.72
C LYS A 89 -12.00 -8.07 -1.12
N LYS A 90 -11.95 -7.79 0.18
CA LYS A 90 -12.93 -6.93 0.89
C LYS A 90 -12.90 -5.50 0.32
N ARG A 91 -11.72 -4.93 0.12
CA ARG A 91 -11.51 -3.61 -0.49
C ARG A 91 -12.01 -3.53 -1.93
N LYS A 92 -11.88 -4.60 -2.73
CA LYS A 92 -12.46 -4.63 -4.08
C LYS A 92 -13.99 -4.64 -4.06
N LYS A 93 -14.61 -5.31 -3.08
CA LYS A 93 -16.07 -5.37 -2.91
C LYS A 93 -16.65 -4.06 -2.39
N ASN A 94 -16.00 -3.49 -1.39
CA ASN A 94 -16.31 -2.18 -0.84
C ASN A 94 -15.09 -1.30 -1.12
N PRO A 95 -14.99 -0.67 -2.32
CA PRO A 95 -13.96 0.32 -2.55
C PRO A 95 -14.18 1.42 -1.53
N THR A 96 -13.41 1.39 -0.43
CA THR A 96 -13.37 2.46 0.55
C THR A 96 -13.05 3.71 -0.23
N LEU A 97 -14.02 4.62 -0.27
CA LEU A 97 -13.81 5.98 -0.74
C LEU A 97 -12.51 6.47 -0.08
N PRO A 98 -11.63 7.20 -0.77
CA PRO A 98 -10.54 7.86 -0.08
C PRO A 98 -11.17 8.59 1.12
N GLU A 99 -10.76 8.20 2.33
CA GLU A 99 -11.25 8.80 3.56
C GLU A 99 -11.04 10.30 3.39
N ILE A 100 -12.14 11.03 3.28
CA ILE A 100 -12.12 12.48 3.27
C ILE A 100 -11.56 12.77 4.66
N VAL A 101 -10.29 13.15 4.74
CA VAL A 101 -9.76 13.75 5.95
C VAL A 101 -10.62 15.00 6.14
N GLU A 102 -11.62 14.91 7.02
CA GLU A 102 -12.32 16.05 7.56
C GLU A 102 -11.27 16.81 8.37
N VAL A 103 -10.42 17.56 7.67
CA VAL A 103 -9.64 18.61 8.30
C VAL A 103 -10.70 19.64 8.68
N GLU A 104 -10.98 19.73 9.98
CA GLU A 104 -11.66 20.82 10.65
C GLU A 104 -10.93 22.13 10.35
N ASP A 105 -11.11 22.63 9.13
CA ASP A 105 -10.82 24.00 8.75
C ASP A 105 -12.01 24.38 7.89
N SER A 106 -12.94 25.12 8.50
CA SER A 106 -14.08 25.69 7.81
C SER A 106 -13.58 26.35 6.52
N PRO A 107 -13.98 25.85 5.34
CA PRO A 107 -13.42 26.35 4.09
C PRO A 107 -13.79 27.81 3.96
N GLY A 108 -12.77 28.68 3.91
CA GLY A 108 -12.96 30.10 3.62
C GLY A 108 -13.70 30.30 2.29
N PRO A 109 -14.17 31.53 1.98
CA PRO A 109 -14.96 31.78 0.79
C PRO A 109 -14.22 31.33 -0.48
N ALA A 110 -14.92 30.60 -1.35
CA ALA A 110 -14.38 30.14 -2.62
C ALA A 110 -13.95 31.35 -3.49
N LYS A 111 -12.79 31.24 -4.16
CA LYS A 111 -12.32 32.25 -5.11
C LYS A 111 -12.71 31.88 -6.53
N LYS A 112 -12.38 30.65 -6.93
CA LYS A 112 -12.52 30.17 -8.31
C LYS A 112 -12.53 28.64 -8.38
N ILE A 113 -13.31 28.10 -9.32
CA ILE A 113 -13.24 26.70 -9.71
C ILE A 113 -12.17 26.56 -10.81
N MET A 114 -11.23 25.64 -10.62
CA MET A 114 -10.07 25.46 -11.50
C MET A 114 -10.31 24.36 -12.52
N LYS A 115 -10.89 23.23 -12.10
CA LYS A 115 -11.12 22.05 -12.94
C LYS A 115 -12.38 21.33 -12.49
N ALA A 116 -12.98 20.58 -13.41
CA ALA A 116 -14.03 19.61 -13.12
C ALA A 116 -13.57 18.21 -13.51
N ARG A 117 -14.00 17.19 -12.76
CA ARG A 117 -13.82 15.79 -13.12
C ARG A 117 -15.10 15.01 -12.89
N LYS A 118 -15.38 14.05 -13.77
CA LYS A 118 -16.45 13.07 -13.59
C LYS A 118 -15.84 11.78 -13.07
N ILE A 119 -16.42 11.24 -12.01
CA ILE A 119 -16.00 9.97 -11.43
C ILE A 119 -17.21 9.06 -11.42
N ARG A 120 -17.05 7.87 -11.98
CA ARG A 120 -18.08 6.82 -11.92
C ARG A 120 -17.78 5.91 -10.73
N LEU A 121 -18.65 5.95 -9.72
CA LEU A 121 -18.54 5.17 -8.48
C LEU A 121 -19.83 4.39 -8.29
N ASN A 122 -19.74 3.06 -8.15
CA ASN A 122 -20.88 2.17 -7.93
C ASN A 122 -22.02 2.34 -8.94
N GLY A 123 -21.68 2.55 -10.22
CA GLY A 123 -22.65 2.73 -11.30
C GLY A 123 -23.31 4.11 -11.36
N LYS A 124 -23.10 4.98 -10.37
CA LYS A 124 -23.57 6.37 -10.34
C LYS A 124 -22.44 7.32 -10.74
N ASP A 125 -22.77 8.28 -11.58
CA ASP A 125 -21.82 9.30 -12.02
C ASP A 125 -21.84 10.49 -11.05
N TRP A 126 -20.66 10.86 -10.54
CA TRP A 126 -20.44 11.99 -9.64
C TRP A 126 -19.60 13.06 -10.34
N ARG A 127 -19.91 14.33 -10.07
CA ARG A 127 -19.10 15.47 -10.52
C ARG A 127 -18.38 16.08 -9.33
N GLN A 128 -17.10 16.34 -9.50
CA GLN A 128 -16.28 17.06 -8.52
C GLN A 128 -15.60 18.25 -9.18
N TYR A 129 -15.40 19.29 -8.38
CA TYR A 129 -14.80 20.55 -8.80
C TYR A 129 -13.59 20.86 -7.92
N LEU A 130 -12.46 21.20 -8.53
CA LEU A 130 -11.27 21.64 -7.83
C LEU A 130 -11.44 23.12 -7.48
N VAL A 131 -11.64 23.41 -6.20
CA VAL A 131 -11.91 24.76 -5.71
C VAL A 131 -10.64 25.36 -5.13
N ARG A 132 -10.34 26.59 -5.55
CA ARG A 132 -9.32 27.44 -4.95
C ARG A 132 -9.97 28.43 -4.00
N PHE A 133 -9.50 28.46 -2.77
CA PHE A 133 -10.04 29.34 -1.72
C PHE A 133 -9.38 30.73 -1.75
N LYS A 134 -10.10 31.76 -1.29
CA LYS A 134 -9.53 33.12 -1.16
C LYS A 134 -8.44 33.09 -0.08
N ASN A 135 -7.34 33.79 -0.34
CA ASN A 135 -6.20 33.97 0.57
C ASN A 135 -5.50 32.65 0.99
N GLN A 136 -5.65 31.58 0.21
CA GLN A 136 -4.92 30.32 0.39
C GLN A 136 -3.98 30.05 -0.80
N THR A 137 -2.86 29.38 -0.53
CA THR A 137 -1.91 28.93 -1.55
C THR A 137 -2.45 27.72 -2.32
N SER A 138 -1.90 27.47 -3.52
CA SER A 138 -2.34 26.37 -4.40
C SER A 138 -2.28 24.99 -3.74
N ASP A 139 -1.43 24.80 -2.74
CA ASP A 139 -1.28 23.52 -2.02
C ASP A 139 -2.53 23.17 -1.19
N LYS A 140 -3.40 24.16 -0.92
CA LYS A 140 -4.67 23.97 -0.20
C LYS A 140 -5.88 23.81 -1.13
N ASP A 141 -5.68 23.72 -2.45
CA ASP A 141 -6.76 23.49 -3.41
C ASP A 141 -7.38 22.09 -3.19
N LYS A 142 -8.71 22.02 -3.02
CA LYS A 142 -9.42 20.77 -2.70
C LYS A 142 -10.49 20.42 -3.74
N TRP A 143 -10.69 19.12 -3.98
CA TRP A 143 -11.80 18.61 -4.79
C TRP A 143 -13.06 18.51 -3.94
N LEU A 144 -14.09 19.27 -4.28
CA LEU A 144 -15.37 19.30 -3.58
C LEU A 144 -16.53 18.87 -4.49
N ALA A 145 -17.57 18.31 -3.89
CA ALA A 145 -18.85 18.05 -4.56
C ALA A 145 -19.64 19.36 -4.70
N GLU A 146 -20.59 19.39 -5.64
CA GLU A 146 -21.45 20.57 -5.89
C GLU A 146 -22.11 21.12 -4.62
N ASP A 147 -22.58 20.23 -3.75
CA ASP A 147 -23.32 20.57 -2.53
C ASP A 147 -22.44 21.16 -1.41
N THR A 148 -21.12 20.93 -1.48
CA THR A 148 -20.17 21.29 -0.41
C THR A 148 -19.38 22.57 -0.72
N ILE A 149 -19.64 23.23 -1.86
CA ILE A 149 -18.90 24.43 -2.29
C ILE A 149 -19.55 25.69 -1.69
N PRO A 150 -18.82 26.51 -0.91
CA PRO A 150 -19.30 27.82 -0.47
C PRO A 150 -19.62 28.71 -1.69
N ASP A 151 -20.82 29.30 -1.73
CA ASP A 151 -21.31 30.09 -2.88
C ASP A 151 -21.26 29.35 -4.23
N GLY A 152 -21.41 28.02 -4.20
CA GLY A 152 -21.27 27.14 -5.37
C GLY A 152 -22.09 27.57 -6.58
N ASN A 153 -23.33 28.04 -6.38
CA ASN A 153 -24.22 28.45 -7.47
C ASN A 153 -23.66 29.63 -8.29
N LEU A 154 -22.95 30.57 -7.66
CA LEU A 154 -22.33 31.70 -8.37
C LEU A 154 -21.09 31.23 -9.15
N HIS A 155 -20.28 30.37 -8.54
CA HIS A 155 -19.02 29.93 -9.11
C HIS A 155 -19.20 28.88 -10.21
N LEU A 156 -20.17 27.99 -10.08
CA LEU A 156 -20.51 26.97 -11.08
C LEU A 156 -21.14 27.57 -12.34
N ARG A 157 -21.88 28.69 -12.22
CA ARG A 157 -22.40 29.42 -13.39
C ARG A 157 -21.31 30.16 -14.17
N ARG A 158 -20.21 30.52 -13.49
CA ARG A 158 -19.09 31.26 -14.08
C ARG A 158 -17.97 30.35 -14.62
N PHE A 159 -18.03 29.06 -14.30
CA PHE A 159 -17.06 28.04 -14.70
C PHE A 159 -17.55 27.32 -15.95
#